data_AF-X0ZCT3-F1
#
_entry.id   AF-X0ZCT3-F1
#
_cell.length_a   1.000
_cell.length_b   1.000
_cell.length_c   1.000
_cell.angle_alpha   90.00
_cell.angle_beta   90.00
_cell.angle_gamma   90.00
#
_symmetry.space_group_name_H-M   'P 1'
#
loop_
_entity.id
_entity.type
_entity.pdbx_description
1 polymer ?
#
loop_
_entity_poly.entity_id
_entity_poly.type
_entity_poly.pdbx_seq_one_letter_code
_entity_poly.pdbx_strand_id
1 'polypeptide(L)'
;MAEIIRAPAVAGTFYKGTAVTLSQQIEDCYTHPLGPGKVPQLSSKKEGNILGLVSPHAGYAYSGPVAAWGFHQVIRGQIPEVVVILGPNHRGFGASIAISGKDGWKTPLGKIQVDEELAREIVEISPLVRFDDKAHQRRAFSGGSTSLSSI
;
A
#
# COMPACT_ATOMS: atom_id res chain seq x y z
N MET A 1 17.80 6.84 18.23
CA MET A 1 17.36 8.08 17.56
C MET A 1 15.85 8.03 17.39
N ALA A 2 15.17 9.15 17.12
CA ALA A 2 13.71 9.16 16.94
C ALA A 2 13.32 8.62 15.55
N GLU A 3 12.37 7.69 15.48
CA GLU A 3 11.84 7.15 14.23
C GLU A 3 11.18 8.25 13.37
N ILE A 4 11.48 8.28 12.08
CA ILE A 4 10.85 9.17 11.11
C ILE A 4 9.77 8.42 10.34
N ILE A 5 8.53 8.54 10.79
CA ILE A 5 7.38 7.79 10.24
C ILE A 5 6.62 8.60 9.18
N ARG A 6 6.32 7.98 8.04
CA ARG A 6 5.44 8.53 7.00
C ARG A 6 3.97 8.45 7.45
N ALA A 7 3.26 9.58 7.46
CA ALA A 7 1.83 9.64 7.75
C ALA A 7 0.99 9.16 6.55
N PRO A 8 -0.23 8.60 6.77
CA PRO A 8 -1.09 8.16 5.69
C PRO A 8 -1.58 9.37 4.88
N ALA A 9 -1.31 9.38 3.58
CA ALA A 9 -1.62 10.52 2.73
C ALA A 9 -3.11 10.60 2.34
N VAL A 10 -3.85 9.48 2.31
CA VAL A 10 -5.22 9.40 1.74
C VAL A 10 -6.26 8.82 2.70
N ALA A 11 -5.89 8.56 3.95
CA ALA A 11 -6.83 8.12 4.99
C ALA A 11 -7.97 9.13 5.17
N GLY A 12 -9.20 8.62 5.26
CA GLY A 12 -10.42 9.44 5.32
C GLY A 12 -10.91 9.94 3.96
N THR A 13 -10.16 9.73 2.87
CA THR A 13 -10.58 10.11 1.51
C THR A 13 -10.76 8.89 0.60
N PHE A 14 -9.75 8.02 0.48
CA PHE A 14 -9.81 6.84 -0.40
C PHE A 14 -10.32 5.60 0.32
N TYR A 15 -10.01 5.55 1.60
CA TYR A 15 -10.40 4.50 2.53
C TYR A 15 -10.69 5.14 3.88
N LYS A 16 -11.42 4.43 4.73
CA LYS A 16 -11.86 4.96 6.03
C LYS A 16 -10.67 5.28 6.94
N GLY A 17 -10.78 6.35 7.72
CA GLY A 17 -9.64 6.95 8.42
C GLY A 17 -9.27 6.33 9.77
N THR A 18 -10.09 5.43 10.32
CA THR A 18 -9.85 4.81 11.63
C THR A 18 -9.68 3.30 11.51
N ALA A 19 -8.98 2.68 12.46
CA ALA A 19 -8.76 1.22 12.46
C ALA A 19 -10.06 0.44 12.29
N VAL A 20 -11.04 0.71 13.16
CA VAL A 20 -12.33 0.01 13.19
C VAL A 20 -13.08 0.16 11.86
N THR A 21 -13.20 1.38 11.36
CA THR A 21 -13.97 1.64 10.13
C THR A 21 -13.25 1.15 8.87
N LEU A 22 -11.92 1.11 8.88
CA LEU A 22 -11.12 0.55 7.80
C LEU A 22 -11.21 -0.97 7.77
N SER A 23 -11.10 -1.64 8.92
CA SER A 23 -11.27 -3.10 9.00
C SER A 23 -12.62 -3.53 8.46
N GLN A 24 -13.70 -2.87 8.89
CA GLN A 24 -15.04 -3.16 8.36
C GLN A 24 -15.10 -2.93 6.85
N GLN A 25 -14.56 -1.82 6.35
CA GLN A 25 -14.55 -1.55 4.91
C GLN A 25 -13.78 -2.62 4.11
N ILE A 26 -12.71 -3.18 4.67
CA ILE A 26 -11.93 -4.26 4.04
C ILE A 26 -12.77 -5.55 4.00
N GLU A 27 -13.45 -5.91 5.10
CA GLU A 27 -14.36 -7.05 5.14
C GLU A 27 -15.52 -6.91 4.15
N ASP A 28 -16.09 -5.71 4.05
CA ASP A 28 -17.13 -5.37 3.08
C ASP A 28 -16.61 -5.57 1.64
N CYS A 29 -15.35 -5.22 1.35
CA CYS A 29 -14.74 -5.46 0.04
C CYS A 29 -14.63 -6.95 -0.27
N TYR A 30 -14.30 -7.79 0.71
CA TYR A 30 -14.23 -9.24 0.53
C TYR A 30 -15.62 -9.86 0.27
N THR A 31 -16.64 -9.36 0.96
CA THR A 31 -18.01 -9.90 0.91
C THR A 31 -18.91 -9.25 -0.14
N HIS A 32 -18.44 -8.18 -0.80
CA HIS A 32 -19.14 -7.50 -1.89
C HIS A 32 -19.44 -8.46 -3.05
N PRO A 33 -20.54 -8.29 -3.82
CA PRO A 33 -20.87 -9.13 -4.97
C PRO A 33 -19.80 -9.21 -6.07
N LEU A 34 -18.89 -8.23 -6.13
CA LEU A 34 -17.74 -8.20 -7.05
C LEU A 34 -16.44 -8.69 -6.41
N GLY A 35 -16.44 -8.96 -5.11
CA GLY A 35 -15.31 -9.50 -4.36
C GLY A 35 -15.36 -11.03 -4.28
N PRO A 36 -14.44 -11.66 -3.52
CA PRO A 36 -14.37 -13.11 -3.33
C PRO A 36 -15.60 -13.75 -2.66
N GLY A 37 -16.52 -12.95 -2.13
CA GLY A 37 -17.72 -13.39 -1.43
C GLY A 37 -17.49 -13.84 0.03
N LYS A 38 -16.24 -13.86 0.50
CA LYS A 38 -15.89 -14.21 1.87
C LYS A 38 -14.55 -13.63 2.29
N VAL A 39 -14.42 -13.38 3.59
CA VAL A 39 -13.15 -13.01 4.21
C VAL A 39 -12.23 -14.23 4.24
N PRO A 40 -11.00 -14.14 3.71
CA PRO A 40 -10.05 -15.26 3.73
C PRO A 40 -9.60 -15.54 5.16
N GLN A 41 -9.35 -16.81 5.46
CA GLN A 41 -8.78 -17.24 6.74
C GLN A 41 -7.34 -17.72 6.51
N LEU A 42 -6.47 -17.45 7.50
CA LEU A 42 -5.15 -18.06 7.53
C LEU A 42 -5.32 -19.57 7.62
N SER A 43 -4.71 -20.30 6.70
CA SER A 43 -4.74 -21.75 6.68
C SER A 43 -3.35 -22.31 6.95
N SER A 44 -3.29 -23.44 7.66
CA SER A 44 -2.04 -24.20 7.81
C SER A 44 -1.60 -24.85 6.50
N LYS A 45 -2.53 -25.04 5.56
CA LYS A 45 -2.31 -25.65 4.25
C LYS A 45 -2.19 -24.55 3.18
N LYS A 46 -0.97 -24.07 2.96
CA LYS A 46 -0.67 -23.02 1.99
C LYS A 46 -1.01 -23.44 0.55
N GLU A 47 -1.83 -22.66 -0.13
CA GLU A 47 -2.21 -22.86 -1.52
C GLU A 47 -1.26 -22.09 -2.45
N GLY A 48 -0.05 -22.64 -2.63
CA GLY A 48 0.95 -22.07 -3.54
C GLY A 48 1.71 -20.87 -2.99
N ASN A 49 2.55 -20.29 -3.86
CA ASN A 49 3.40 -19.15 -3.54
C ASN A 49 3.18 -18.03 -4.57
N ILE A 50 2.63 -16.90 -4.13
CA ILE A 50 2.38 -15.74 -5.00
C ILE A 50 3.62 -14.85 -4.98
N LEU A 51 4.31 -14.80 -6.12
CA LEU A 51 5.52 -13.98 -6.29
C LEU A 51 5.23 -12.50 -6.57
N GLY A 52 4.03 -12.18 -7.04
CA GLY A 52 3.64 -10.81 -7.36
C GLY A 52 2.14 -10.65 -7.56
N LEU A 53 1.65 -9.43 -7.32
CA LEU A 53 0.26 -9.06 -7.49
C LEU A 53 0.18 -7.67 -8.14
N VAL A 54 -0.65 -7.55 -9.18
CA VAL A 54 -1.05 -6.25 -9.72
C VAL A 54 -2.41 -5.91 -9.13
N SER A 55 -2.50 -4.82 -8.37
CA SER A 55 -3.72 -4.39 -7.70
C SER A 55 -4.12 -2.97 -8.14
N PRO A 56 -5.42 -2.70 -8.36
CA PRO A 56 -5.88 -1.34 -8.57
C PRO A 56 -5.68 -0.50 -7.30
N HIS A 57 -5.50 0.82 -7.48
CA HIS A 57 -5.22 1.76 -6.39
C HIS A 57 -6.23 2.91 -6.28
N ALA A 58 -7.41 2.79 -6.89
CA ALA A 58 -8.47 3.79 -6.68
C ALA A 58 -9.03 3.71 -5.24
N GLY A 59 -9.94 4.63 -4.88
CA GLY A 59 -10.63 4.55 -3.60
C GLY A 59 -11.36 3.22 -3.43
N TYR A 60 -11.42 2.69 -2.20
CA TYR A 60 -11.95 1.35 -1.91
C TYR A 60 -13.42 1.20 -2.33
N ALA A 61 -14.19 2.29 -2.33
CA ALA A 61 -15.56 2.29 -2.86
C ALA A 61 -15.65 1.88 -4.35
N TYR A 62 -14.58 2.07 -5.13
CA TYR A 62 -14.54 1.79 -6.56
C TYR A 62 -13.76 0.51 -6.89
N SER A 63 -12.61 0.30 -6.24
CA SER A 63 -11.69 -0.78 -6.60
C SER A 63 -11.45 -1.80 -5.50
N GLY A 64 -11.95 -1.58 -4.28
CA GLY A 64 -11.73 -2.45 -3.14
C GLY A 64 -12.15 -3.90 -3.38
N PRO A 65 -13.38 -4.18 -3.87
CA PRO A 65 -13.82 -5.53 -4.17
C PRO A 65 -12.95 -6.26 -5.20
N VAL A 66 -12.47 -5.55 -6.22
CA VAL A 66 -11.58 -6.13 -7.24
C VAL A 66 -10.19 -6.43 -6.67
N ALA A 67 -9.63 -5.50 -5.89
CA ALA A 67 -8.35 -5.71 -5.20
C ALA A 67 -8.41 -6.92 -4.23
N ALA A 68 -9.55 -7.13 -3.58
CA ALA A 68 -9.75 -8.21 -2.61
C ALA A 68 -9.50 -9.61 -3.18
N TRP A 69 -9.70 -9.85 -4.49
CA TRP A 69 -9.35 -11.13 -5.11
C TRP A 69 -7.86 -11.48 -5.01
N GLY A 70 -6.99 -10.50 -5.28
CA GLY A 70 -5.56 -10.70 -5.19
C GLY A 70 -5.11 -11.02 -3.77
N PHE A 71 -5.55 -10.19 -2.82
CA PHE A 71 -5.20 -10.38 -1.40
C PHE A 71 -5.83 -11.64 -0.79
N HIS A 72 -7.00 -12.07 -1.24
CA HIS A 72 -7.61 -13.34 -0.86
C HIS A 72 -6.68 -14.52 -1.21
N GLN A 73 -6.06 -14.49 -2.38
CA GLN A 73 -5.12 -15.52 -2.80
C GLN A 73 -3.80 -15.44 -2.00
N VAL A 74 -3.30 -14.24 -1.70
CA VAL A 74 -2.09 -14.06 -0.87
C VAL A 74 -2.29 -14.64 0.53
N ILE A 75 -3.43 -14.37 1.17
CA ILE A 75 -3.73 -14.84 2.54
C ILE A 75 -3.89 -16.37 2.60
N ARG A 76 -4.38 -16.99 1.53
CA ARG A 76 -4.48 -18.46 1.42
C ARG A 76 -3.15 -19.13 1.04
N GLY A 77 -2.23 -18.39 0.45
CA GLY A 77 -0.90 -18.86 0.09
C GLY A 77 0.13 -18.67 1.20
N GLN A 78 1.39 -18.59 0.81
CA GLN A 78 2.46 -18.14 1.68
C GLN A 78 2.46 -16.61 1.79
N ILE A 79 2.21 -16.09 2.99
CA ILE A 79 2.36 -14.66 3.26
C ILE A 79 3.86 -14.32 3.23
N PRO A 80 4.28 -13.35 2.40
CA PRO A 80 5.67 -12.91 2.36
C PRO A 80 6.04 -12.12 3.61
N GLU A 81 7.31 -12.25 4.04
CA GLU A 81 7.85 -11.47 5.16
C GLU A 81 8.13 -10.02 4.75
N VAL A 82 8.58 -9.81 3.50
CA VAL A 82 8.88 -8.50 2.93
C VAL A 82 8.11 -8.33 1.62
N VAL A 83 7.52 -7.14 1.42
CA VAL A 83 6.81 -6.79 0.19
C VAL A 83 7.39 -5.52 -0.42
N VAL A 84 7.70 -5.58 -1.72
CA VAL A 84 8.08 -4.39 -2.50
C VAL A 84 6.84 -3.87 -3.21
N ILE A 85 6.40 -2.67 -2.86
CA ILE A 85 5.22 -2.03 -3.48
C ILE A 85 5.70 -1.01 -4.51
N LEU A 86 5.40 -1.28 -5.78
CA LEU A 86 5.67 -0.38 -6.88
C LEU A 86 4.38 0.30 -7.32
N GLY A 87 4.43 1.61 -7.54
CA GLY A 87 3.32 2.29 -8.18
C GLY A 87 3.72 3.64 -8.78
N PRO A 88 2.86 4.16 -9.67
CA PRO A 88 3.19 5.32 -10.48
C PRO A 88 3.28 6.60 -9.66
N ASN A 89 4.22 7.46 -10.04
CA ASN A 89 4.30 8.83 -9.54
C ASN A 89 3.33 9.73 -10.33
N HIS A 90 2.08 9.81 -9.87
CA HIS A 90 1.04 10.64 -10.50
C HIS A 90 1.24 12.15 -10.35
N ARG A 91 2.22 12.60 -9.54
CA ARG A 91 2.49 14.03 -9.34
C ARG A 91 3.69 14.55 -10.12
N GLY A 92 4.59 13.67 -10.56
CA GLY A 92 5.83 14.06 -11.25
C GLY A 92 6.85 14.78 -10.36
N PHE A 93 6.73 14.70 -9.03
CA PHE A 93 7.71 15.29 -8.10
C PHE A 93 8.77 14.27 -7.68
N GLY A 94 9.99 14.75 -7.48
CA GLY A 94 11.10 13.94 -7.00
C GLY A 94 11.80 13.13 -8.08
N ALA A 95 12.52 12.08 -7.68
CA ALA A 95 13.21 11.17 -8.59
C ALA A 95 12.24 10.38 -9.51
N SER A 96 12.77 9.88 -10.63
CA SER A 96 12.04 9.02 -11.58
C SER A 96 11.57 7.71 -10.93
N ILE A 97 12.43 7.09 -10.13
CA ILE A 97 12.09 5.99 -9.23
C ILE A 97 12.55 6.39 -7.83
N ALA A 98 11.60 6.51 -6.92
CA ALA A 98 11.84 6.97 -5.55
C ALA A 98 11.50 5.87 -4.55
N ILE A 99 12.36 5.71 -3.56
CA ILE A 99 12.10 4.96 -2.33
C ILE A 99 11.99 5.99 -1.20
N SER A 100 11.05 5.79 -0.27
CA SER A 100 10.94 6.64 0.90
C SER A 100 12.11 6.36 1.84
N GLY A 101 12.82 7.41 2.28
CA GLY A 101 13.89 7.32 3.28
C GLY A 101 13.37 7.34 4.72
N LYS A 102 12.13 6.85 4.92
CA LYS A 102 11.42 6.85 6.20
C LYS A 102 11.51 5.47 6.82
N ASP A 103 11.69 5.41 8.13
CA ASP A 103 11.87 4.15 8.88
C ASP A 103 10.59 3.29 8.87
N GLY A 104 9.43 3.93 8.69
CA GLY A 104 8.16 3.22 8.67
C GLY A 104 7.00 4.05 8.14
N TRP A 105 5.89 3.37 7.89
CA TRP A 105 4.66 3.91 7.33
C TRP A 105 3.53 3.70 8.32
N LYS A 106 2.82 4.79 8.65
CA LYS A 106 1.63 4.72 9.50
C LYS A 106 0.40 4.47 8.64
N THR A 107 -0.38 3.47 9.01
CA THR A 107 -1.72 3.21 8.50
C THR A 107 -2.74 3.35 9.63
N PRO A 108 -4.05 3.43 9.33
CA PRO A 108 -5.05 3.34 10.40
C PRO A 108 -5.02 2.02 11.17
N LEU A 109 -4.48 0.93 10.60
CA LEU A 109 -4.38 -0.39 11.25
C LEU A 109 -3.09 -0.57 12.07
N GLY A 110 -2.13 0.35 11.96
CA GLY A 110 -0.86 0.24 12.66
C GLY A 110 0.31 0.79 11.85
N LYS A 111 1.50 0.69 12.43
CA LYS A 111 2.76 1.02 11.75
C LYS A 111 3.29 -0.21 11.00
N ILE A 112 3.85 0.02 9.83
CA ILE A 112 4.58 -0.97 9.03
C ILE A 112 6.03 -0.46 8.92
N GLN A 113 7.00 -1.32 9.21
CA GLN A 113 8.42 -0.96 9.10
C GLN A 113 8.87 -1.05 7.65
N VAL A 114 9.78 -0.18 7.25
CA VAL A 114 10.49 -0.31 5.97
C VAL A 114 11.68 -1.24 6.20
N ASP A 115 11.88 -2.19 5.28
CA ASP A 115 13.12 -2.96 5.25
C ASP A 115 14.24 -2.06 4.72
N GLU A 116 14.97 -1.42 5.64
CA GLU A 116 16.01 -0.47 5.32
C GLU A 116 17.21 -1.10 4.61
N GLU A 117 17.53 -2.35 4.95
CA GLU A 117 18.65 -3.07 4.33
C GLU A 117 18.34 -3.33 2.86
N LEU A 118 17.18 -3.93 2.58
CA LEU A 118 16.72 -4.16 1.21
C LEU A 118 16.58 -2.85 0.43
N ALA A 119 16.07 -1.79 1.07
CA ALA A 119 15.93 -0.48 0.42
C ALA A 119 17.30 0.10 0.00
N ARG A 120 18.33 -0.04 0.84
CA ARG A 120 19.69 0.41 0.52
C ARG A 120 20.29 -0.42 -0.62
N GLU A 121 20.16 -1.75 -0.56
CA GLU A 121 20.63 -2.64 -1.62
C GLU A 121 20.03 -2.27 -2.99
N ILE A 122 18.71 -2.00 -3.05
CA ILE A 122 18.05 -1.59 -4.29
C ILE A 122 18.64 -0.28 -4.86
N VAL A 123 18.90 0.71 -3.99
CA VAL A 123 19.50 2.00 -4.40
C VAL A 123 20.94 1.83 -4.86
N GLU A 124 21.71 0.95 -4.22
CA GLU A 124 23.10 0.68 -4.60
C GLU A 124 23.22 -0.05 -5.94
N ILE A 125 22.29 -0.98 -6.23
CA ILE A 125 22.31 -1.78 -7.47
C ILE A 125 21.88 -0.95 -8.70
N SER A 126 21.05 0.08 -8.53
CA SER A 126 20.45 0.80 -9.66
C SER A 126 20.64 2.32 -9.58
N PRO A 127 21.35 2.93 -10.56
CA PRO A 127 21.53 4.39 -10.59
C PRO A 127 20.23 5.17 -10.86
N LEU A 128 19.15 4.47 -11.23
CA LEU A 128 17.83 5.05 -11.50
C LEU A 128 17.00 5.27 -10.23
N VAL A 129 17.36 4.62 -9.12
CA VAL A 129 16.58 4.63 -7.88
C VAL A 129 17.25 5.55 -6.86
N ARG A 130 16.47 6.37 -6.17
CA ARG A 130 16.97 7.27 -5.12
C ARG A 130 16.06 7.26 -3.91
N PHE A 131 16.64 7.48 -2.73
CA PHE A 131 15.88 7.90 -1.57
C PHE A 131 15.36 9.32 -1.79
N ASP A 132 14.04 9.49 -1.89
CA ASP A 132 13.42 10.80 -2.10
C ASP A 132 11.97 10.86 -1.56
N ASP A 133 11.83 11.38 -0.36
CA ASP A 133 10.52 11.55 0.27
C ASP A 133 9.63 12.59 -0.41
N LYS A 134 10.15 13.48 -1.27
CA LYS A 134 9.33 14.48 -1.97
C LYS A 134 8.34 13.82 -2.93
N ALA A 135 8.73 12.70 -3.55
CA ALA A 135 7.83 11.88 -4.38
C ALA A 135 6.64 11.32 -3.59
N HIS A 136 6.80 11.18 -2.27
CA HIS A 136 5.81 10.58 -1.37
C HIS A 136 4.97 11.61 -0.60
N GLN A 137 5.23 12.91 -0.76
CA GLN A 137 4.49 13.97 -0.07
C GLN A 137 3.11 14.21 -0.68
N ARG A 138 2.11 14.45 0.18
CA ARG A 138 0.84 15.08 -0.20
C ARG A 138 0.88 16.53 0.27
N ARG A 139 0.94 17.48 -0.66
CA ARG A 139 0.61 18.87 -0.34
C ARG A 139 -0.90 19.05 -0.36
N ALA A 140 -1.43 19.83 0.56
CA ALA A 140 -2.77 20.41 0.42
C ALA A 140 -2.71 21.40 -0.75
N PHE A 141 -3.33 21.05 -1.89
CA PHE A 141 -3.55 22.00 -2.97
C PHE A 141 -4.76 22.88 -2.60
N SER A 142 -4.59 24.20 -2.65
CA SER A 142 -5.65 25.20 -2.46
C SER A 142 -6.54 25.41 -3.70
N GLY A 143 -6.52 24.49 -4.67
CA GLY A 143 -7.26 24.64 -5.93
C GLY A 143 -7.67 23.31 -6.55
N GLY A 144 -8.95 22.97 -6.38
CA GLY A 144 -9.85 22.40 -7.41
C GLY A 144 -9.53 21.11 -8.18
N SER A 145 -8.38 20.46 -8.04
CA SER A 145 -8.09 19.22 -8.78
C SER A 145 -7.39 18.18 -7.91
N THR A 146 -8.15 17.14 -7.53
CA THR A 146 -7.64 15.95 -6.83
C THR A 146 -7.02 14.98 -7.82
N SER A 147 -5.70 15.07 -8.01
CA SER A 147 -4.88 13.97 -8.55
C SER A 147 -4.41 13.06 -7.40
N LEU A 148 -4.64 11.77 -7.59
CA LEU A 148 -4.66 10.70 -6.60
C LEU A 148 -3.28 10.03 -6.47
N SER A 149 -2.77 9.82 -5.26
CA SER A 149 -1.61 8.92 -5.05
C SER A 149 -1.86 8.04 -3.82
N SER A 150 -1.93 6.74 -4.05
CA SER A 150 -2.43 5.71 -3.14
C SER A 150 -1.39 4.63 -2.90
N ILE A 151 -0.18 5.07 -2.57
CA ILE A 151 0.83 4.22 -1.92
C ILE A 151 1.16 4.87 -0.59
#